data_AF-A0A9W9YUS0-F1
#
_entry.id   AF-A0A9W9YUS0-F1
#
_cell.length_a   1.000
_cell.length_b   1.000
_cell.length_c   1.000
_cell.angle_alpha   90.00
_cell.angle_beta   90.00
_cell.angle_gamma   90.00
#
_symmetry.space_group_name_H-M   'P 1'
#
loop_
_entity.id
_entity.type
_entity.pdbx_description
1 polymer ?
#
loop_
_entity_poly.entity_id
_entity_poly.type
_entity_poly.pdbx_seq_one_letter_code
_entity_poly.pdbx_strand_id
1 'polypeptide(L)'
;MEDVSYGDELWHVVLYQWLIDNALTDRLLEIHHLLGWIRNAFTNLAMGDYTYPTTFLAPLPGYPVNVACKMMATASSKLQGLADVTAMVYNGTNGTLTCLDPDTEYIECADPTGCGLGPDSRALDYQVCSELALPVAGSNNKTDMFPPQPWTPDMIAKYCQEKWGVTKRPSWITTQLWGKGWFGRLKSL
;
A
#
# COMPACT_ATOMS: atom_id res chain seq x y z
N MET A 1 15.31 7.15 -30.82
CA MET A 1 16.18 8.34 -30.75
C MET A 1 15.25 9.50 -31.01
N GLU A 2 14.95 10.45 -30.16
CA GLU A 2 15.41 11.00 -28.86
C GLU A 2 14.23 11.95 -28.49
N ASP A 3 13.77 12.24 -27.28
CA ASP A 3 14.33 12.19 -25.92
C ASP A 3 13.17 12.04 -24.93
N VAL A 4 13.26 11.07 -24.02
CA VAL A 4 12.59 11.20 -22.71
C VAL A 4 13.47 12.13 -21.91
N SER A 5 13.08 13.40 -21.83
CA SER A 5 13.78 14.44 -21.09
C SER A 5 14.05 13.98 -19.66
N TYR A 6 15.34 14.00 -19.29
CA TYR A 6 15.89 13.71 -17.97
C TYR A 6 15.39 14.67 -16.86
N GLY A 7 14.42 15.55 -17.15
CA GLY A 7 13.81 16.51 -16.22
C GLY A 7 12.55 16.04 -15.48
N ASP A 8 11.96 14.91 -15.87
CA ASP A 8 10.65 14.46 -15.35
C ASP A 8 10.73 13.56 -14.10
N GLU A 9 11.93 13.23 -13.59
CA GLU A 9 12.07 12.32 -12.43
C GLU A 9 12.09 13.05 -11.07
N LEU A 10 12.22 14.39 -11.07
CA LEU A 10 12.36 15.18 -9.84
C LEU A 10 11.20 16.11 -9.55
N TRP A 11 10.18 16.21 -10.41
CA TRP A 11 9.05 17.11 -10.14
C TRP A 11 8.34 16.76 -8.84
N HIS A 12 8.26 15.47 -8.48
CA HIS A 12 7.72 15.03 -7.20
C HIS A 12 8.54 15.58 -6.03
N VAL A 13 9.87 15.52 -6.13
CA VAL A 13 10.78 16.05 -5.11
C VAL A 13 10.66 17.57 -5.01
N VAL A 14 10.57 18.26 -6.15
CA VAL A 14 10.37 19.72 -6.21
C VAL A 14 9.01 20.11 -5.64
N LEU A 15 7.95 19.38 -5.97
CA LEU A 15 6.61 19.60 -5.44
C LEU A 15 6.57 19.33 -3.93
N TYR A 16 7.18 18.24 -3.46
CA TYR A 16 7.25 17.90 -2.05
C TYR A 16 8.05 18.94 -1.26
N GLN A 17 9.22 19.34 -1.77
CA GLN A 17 10.02 20.40 -1.16
C GLN A 17 9.27 21.73 -1.15
N TRP A 18 8.62 22.10 -2.25
CA TRP A 18 7.80 23.31 -2.33
C TRP A 18 6.63 23.28 -1.33
N LEU A 19 5.94 22.15 -1.18
CA LEU A 19 4.86 21.99 -0.20
C LEU A 19 5.38 22.11 1.24
N ILE A 20 6.56 21.55 1.55
CA ILE A 20 7.23 21.72 2.85
C ILE A 20 7.59 23.19 3.09
N ASP A 21 8.24 23.83 2.11
CA ASP A 21 8.69 25.22 2.18
C ASP A 21 7.53 26.21 2.35
N ASN A 22 6.32 25.84 1.91
CA ASN A 22 5.10 26.64 2.04
C ASN A 22 4.19 26.18 3.19
N ALA A 23 4.67 25.34 4.11
CA ALA A 23 3.91 24.82 5.26
C ALA A 23 2.59 24.10 4.89
N LEU A 24 2.56 23.43 3.73
CA LEU A 24 1.43 22.64 3.24
C LEU A 24 1.60 21.14 3.57
N THR A 25 2.13 20.84 4.76
CA THR A 25 2.42 19.47 5.21
C THR A 25 1.16 18.60 5.33
N ASP A 26 0.01 19.19 5.65
CA ASP A 26 -1.25 18.45 5.71
C ASP A 26 -1.64 17.88 4.33
N ARG A 27 -1.40 18.65 3.27
CA ARG A 27 -1.61 18.21 1.87
C ARG A 27 -0.67 17.08 1.47
N LEU A 28 0.51 16.99 2.09
CA LEU A 28 1.45 15.90 1.86
C LEU A 28 0.98 14.60 2.50
N LEU A 29 0.44 14.69 3.73
CA LEU A 29 -0.15 13.56 4.43
C LEU A 29 -1.38 13.04 3.68
N GLU A 30 -2.25 13.93 3.19
CA GLU A 30 -3.40 13.56 2.35
C GLU A 30 -2.98 12.81 1.07
N ILE A 31 -1.95 13.31 0.37
CA ILE A 31 -1.45 12.63 -0.84
C ILE A 31 -0.84 11.26 -0.48
N HIS A 32 -0.07 11.17 0.60
CA HIS A 32 0.51 9.89 1.03
C HIS A 32 -0.58 8.86 1.34
N HIS A 33 -1.60 9.25 2.11
CA HIS A 33 -2.72 8.39 2.46
C HIS A 33 -3.50 7.94 1.23
N LEU A 34 -3.81 8.88 0.32
CA LEU A 34 -4.49 8.58 -0.95
C LEU A 34 -3.71 7.57 -1.80
N LEU A 35 -2.38 7.73 -1.90
CA LEU A 35 -1.53 6.79 -2.63
C LEU A 35 -1.51 5.40 -1.98
N GLY A 36 -1.54 5.34 -0.64
CA GLY A 36 -1.65 4.10 0.12
C GLY A 36 -2.97 3.38 -0.13
N TRP A 37 -4.09 4.10 -0.08
CA TRP A 37 -5.43 3.60 -0.39
C TRP A 37 -5.53 3.07 -1.83
N ILE A 38 -5.01 3.81 -2.83
CA ILE A 38 -4.95 3.35 -4.22
C ILE A 38 -4.08 2.09 -4.33
N ARG A 39 -2.87 2.08 -3.76
CA ARG A 39 -1.97 0.91 -3.79
C ARG A 39 -2.64 -0.31 -3.17
N ASN A 40 -3.34 -0.14 -2.05
CA ASN A 40 -4.08 -1.20 -1.37
C ASN A 40 -5.15 -1.82 -2.27
N ALA A 41 -5.81 -1.05 -3.15
CA ALA A 41 -6.72 -1.60 -4.14
C ALA A 41 -6.01 -2.61 -5.06
N PHE A 42 -4.86 -2.24 -5.63
CA PHE A 42 -4.09 -3.15 -6.48
C PHE A 42 -3.59 -4.40 -5.73
N THR A 43 -3.18 -4.24 -4.46
CA THR A 43 -2.83 -5.38 -3.59
C THR A 43 -4.02 -6.35 -3.45
N ASN A 44 -5.22 -5.84 -3.17
CA ASN A 44 -6.43 -6.65 -3.04
C ASN A 44 -6.81 -7.33 -4.36
N LEU A 45 -6.63 -6.66 -5.51
CA LEU A 45 -6.85 -7.27 -6.82
C LEU A 45 -5.88 -8.43 -7.07
N ALA A 46 -4.59 -8.25 -6.78
CA ALA A 46 -3.58 -9.27 -6.97
C ALA A 46 -3.79 -10.48 -6.04
N MET A 47 -4.16 -10.24 -4.78
CA MET A 47 -4.48 -11.31 -3.82
C MET A 47 -5.79 -12.03 -4.16
N GLY A 48 -6.74 -11.31 -4.75
CA GLY A 48 -8.08 -11.79 -5.09
C GLY A 48 -8.26 -12.23 -6.55
N ASP A 49 -7.18 -12.48 -7.31
CA ASP A 49 -7.24 -12.79 -8.74
C ASP A 49 -7.74 -14.21 -9.07
N TYR A 50 -8.93 -14.52 -8.58
CA TYR A 50 -9.60 -15.80 -8.77
C TYR A 50 -10.31 -15.87 -10.13
N THR A 51 -10.49 -17.08 -10.66
CA THR A 51 -11.10 -17.32 -11.98
C THR A 51 -12.63 -17.19 -12.01
N TYR A 52 -13.24 -16.82 -10.88
CA TYR A 52 -14.68 -16.66 -10.68
C TYR A 52 -14.96 -15.52 -9.67
N PRO A 53 -16.18 -14.96 -9.64
CA PRO A 53 -16.52 -13.88 -8.73
C PRO A 53 -16.41 -14.27 -7.25
N THR A 54 -15.88 -13.38 -6.42
CA THR A 54 -15.71 -13.61 -4.97
C THR A 54 -16.06 -12.37 -4.15
N THR A 55 -16.34 -12.57 -2.86
CA THR A 55 -16.63 -11.49 -1.89
C THR A 55 -15.77 -11.64 -0.63
N PHE A 56 -14.54 -12.15 -0.77
CA PHE A 56 -13.67 -12.44 0.37
C PHE A 56 -12.97 -11.19 0.90
N LEU A 57 -12.11 -10.57 0.09
CA LEU A 57 -11.42 -9.31 0.41
C LEU A 57 -12.24 -8.09 0.01
N ALA A 58 -12.89 -8.20 -1.15
CA ALA A 58 -13.81 -7.23 -1.72
C ALA A 58 -14.78 -7.96 -2.68
N PRO A 59 -15.92 -7.36 -3.05
CA PRO A 59 -16.78 -7.87 -4.12
C PRO A 59 -16.08 -7.74 -5.48
N LEU A 60 -15.42 -8.80 -5.93
CA LEU A 60 -14.61 -8.83 -7.16
C LEU A 60 -15.20 -9.76 -8.22
N PRO A 61 -15.12 -9.41 -9.52
CA PRO A 61 -15.48 -10.29 -10.62
C PRO A 61 -14.43 -11.42 -10.76
N GLY A 62 -14.69 -12.40 -11.63
CA GLY A 62 -13.66 -13.35 -12.04
C GLY A 62 -12.59 -12.68 -12.91
N TYR A 63 -11.33 -13.05 -12.71
CA TYR A 63 -10.14 -12.44 -13.32
C TYR A 63 -10.07 -10.92 -13.10
N PRO A 64 -10.17 -10.44 -11.84
CA PRO A 64 -10.26 -9.03 -11.54
C PRO A 64 -9.05 -8.22 -12.01
N VAL A 65 -7.84 -8.80 -12.07
CA VAL A 65 -6.66 -8.11 -12.61
C VAL A 65 -6.84 -7.84 -14.11
N ASN A 66 -7.31 -8.82 -14.88
CA ASN A 66 -7.58 -8.65 -16.32
C ASN A 66 -8.67 -7.60 -16.58
N VAL A 67 -9.70 -7.55 -15.73
CA VAL A 67 -10.77 -6.54 -15.81
C VAL A 67 -10.18 -5.15 -15.54
N ALA A 68 -9.39 -4.99 -14.48
CA ALA A 68 -8.74 -3.73 -14.14
C ALA A 68 -7.82 -3.21 -15.26
N CYS A 69 -6.99 -4.09 -15.84
CA CYS A 69 -6.14 -3.72 -16.97
C CYS A 69 -6.94 -3.23 -18.19
N LYS A 70 -8.07 -3.88 -18.50
CA LYS A 70 -8.97 -3.44 -19.59
C LYS A 70 -9.59 -2.09 -19.29
N MET A 71 -10.09 -1.88 -18.07
CA MET A 71 -10.66 -0.60 -17.64
C MET A 71 -9.66 0.55 -17.82
N MET A 72 -8.42 0.38 -17.35
CA MET A 72 -7.36 1.38 -17.52
C MET A 72 -6.99 1.61 -18.99
N ALA A 73 -6.93 0.55 -19.80
CA ALA A 73 -6.58 0.65 -21.21
C ALA A 73 -7.65 1.38 -22.05
N THR A 74 -8.93 1.31 -21.65
CA THR A 74 -10.05 1.94 -22.36
C THR A 74 -10.49 3.28 -21.76
N ALA A 75 -9.92 3.69 -20.63
CA ALA A 75 -10.30 4.93 -19.94
C ALA A 75 -9.97 6.17 -20.78
N SER A 76 -10.80 7.21 -20.65
CA SER A 76 -10.62 8.49 -21.34
C SER A 76 -9.39 9.27 -20.87
N SER A 77 -8.94 9.02 -19.63
CA SER A 77 -7.71 9.57 -19.07
C SER A 77 -7.08 8.57 -18.09
N LYS A 78 -5.77 8.73 -17.85
CA LYS A 78 -5.03 7.90 -16.87
C LYS A 78 -5.63 8.00 -15.46
N LEU A 79 -6.03 9.21 -15.05
CA LEU A 79 -6.61 9.44 -13.73
C LEU A 79 -8.00 8.80 -13.61
N GLN A 80 -8.83 8.88 -14.66
CA GLN A 80 -10.12 8.21 -14.67
C GLN A 80 -9.95 6.69 -14.56
N GLY A 81 -9.04 6.09 -15.34
CA GLY A 81 -8.78 4.66 -15.26
C GLY A 81 -8.29 4.21 -13.88
N LEU A 82 -7.45 5.01 -13.23
CA LEU A 82 -6.99 4.74 -11.87
C LEU A 82 -8.13 4.82 -10.86
N ALA A 83 -9.00 5.83 -10.98
CA ALA A 83 -10.16 5.99 -10.13
C ALA A 83 -11.16 4.84 -10.32
N ASP A 84 -11.44 4.43 -11.55
CA ASP A 84 -12.36 3.34 -11.86
C ASP A 84 -11.89 1.99 -11.30
N VAL A 85 -10.59 1.68 -11.44
CA VAL A 85 -10.00 0.45 -10.88
C VAL A 85 -10.01 0.47 -9.35
N THR A 86 -9.72 1.62 -8.75
CA THR A 86 -9.75 1.76 -7.28
C THR A 86 -11.19 1.58 -6.77
N ALA A 87 -12.17 2.20 -7.45
CA ALA A 87 -13.59 2.06 -7.15
C ALA A 87 -14.08 0.61 -7.26
N MET A 88 -13.53 -0.19 -8.18
CA MET A 88 -13.90 -1.61 -8.30
C MET A 88 -13.62 -2.40 -7.01
N VAL A 89 -12.61 -2.04 -6.22
CA VAL A 89 -12.30 -2.70 -4.94
C VAL A 89 -13.20 -2.20 -3.82
N TYR A 90 -13.37 -0.88 -3.71
CA TYR A 90 -14.07 -0.28 -2.56
C TYR A 90 -15.60 -0.19 -2.73
N ASN A 91 -16.08 -0.18 -3.97
CA ASN A 91 -17.50 -0.08 -4.33
C ASN A 91 -18.01 -1.32 -5.08
N GLY A 92 -17.11 -2.19 -5.57
CA GLY A 92 -17.48 -3.36 -6.39
C GLY A 92 -17.90 -2.98 -7.81
N THR A 93 -18.03 -3.98 -8.70
CA THR A 93 -18.40 -3.74 -10.11
C THR A 93 -19.83 -3.25 -10.31
N ASN A 94 -20.71 -3.46 -9.32
CA ASN A 94 -22.11 -2.99 -9.31
C ASN A 94 -22.31 -1.87 -8.28
N GLY A 95 -21.23 -1.20 -7.88
CA GLY A 95 -21.24 -0.24 -6.80
C GLY A 95 -22.23 0.90 -6.98
N THR A 96 -22.94 1.25 -5.91
CA THR A 96 -23.94 2.32 -5.89
C THR A 96 -23.44 3.57 -5.19
N LEU A 97 -22.22 3.55 -4.63
CA LEU A 97 -21.66 4.73 -3.97
C LEU A 97 -21.44 5.86 -4.98
N THR A 98 -21.81 7.07 -4.58
CA THR A 98 -21.62 8.29 -5.39
C THR A 98 -20.22 8.87 -5.24
N CYS A 99 -19.56 8.61 -4.11
CA CYS A 99 -18.20 9.04 -3.77
C CYS A 99 -17.48 7.93 -2.98
N LEU A 100 -16.16 7.94 -3.01
CA LEU A 100 -15.30 7.09 -2.20
C LEU A 100 -14.66 7.94 -1.10
N ASP A 101 -14.40 7.33 0.05
CA ASP A 101 -13.81 7.99 1.21
C ASP A 101 -12.56 7.26 1.70
N PRO A 102 -11.36 7.66 1.24
CA PRO A 102 -10.11 7.01 1.62
C PRO A 102 -9.86 6.96 3.13
N ASP A 103 -10.35 7.94 3.90
CA ASP A 103 -10.10 8.03 5.34
C ASP A 103 -10.87 6.98 6.14
N THR A 104 -12.02 6.52 5.62
CA THR A 104 -12.83 5.49 6.26
C THR A 104 -12.62 4.10 5.64
N GLU A 105 -12.17 4.05 4.38
CA GLU A 105 -11.98 2.82 3.61
C GLU A 105 -10.58 2.20 3.77
N TYR A 106 -9.58 2.98 4.16
CA TYR A 106 -8.21 2.49 4.41
C TYR A 106 -7.63 3.13 5.65
N ILE A 107 -6.97 2.32 6.48
CA ILE A 107 -6.29 2.77 7.70
C ILE A 107 -4.84 2.33 7.59
N GLU A 108 -3.92 3.29 7.66
CA GLU A 108 -2.49 3.01 7.69
C GLU A 108 -2.11 2.26 8.96
N CYS A 109 -1.35 1.19 8.77
CA CYS A 109 -0.94 0.30 9.84
C CYS A 109 0.49 -0.21 9.66
N ALA A 110 0.96 -1.02 10.62
CA ALA A 110 2.29 -1.60 10.55
C ALA A 110 2.46 -2.57 9.35
N ASP A 111 1.36 -3.10 8.80
CA ASP A 111 1.35 -3.88 7.57
C ASP A 111 1.25 -2.95 6.32
N PRO A 112 2.29 -2.88 5.47
CA PRO A 112 2.24 -2.05 4.26
C PRO A 112 1.23 -2.55 3.22
N THR A 113 0.72 -3.78 3.35
CA THR A 113 -0.33 -4.32 2.48
C THR A 113 -1.75 -3.96 2.93
N GLY A 114 -1.89 -3.32 4.10
CA GLY A 114 -3.16 -2.90 4.70
C GLY A 114 -3.67 -3.91 5.75
N CYS A 115 -4.19 -3.39 6.88
CA CYS A 115 -4.72 -4.23 7.97
C CYS A 115 -6.24 -4.46 7.89
N GLY A 116 -6.92 -3.84 6.95
CA GLY A 116 -8.38 -3.79 6.91
C GLY A 116 -8.97 -2.85 7.97
N LEU A 117 -10.24 -3.08 8.32
CA LEU A 117 -11.01 -2.19 9.22
C LEU A 117 -11.46 -2.93 10.49
N GLY A 118 -11.92 -2.18 11.49
CA GLY A 118 -12.57 -2.73 12.68
C GLY A 118 -11.62 -3.41 13.68
N PRO A 119 -12.15 -4.20 14.63
CA PRO A 119 -11.36 -4.81 15.70
C PRO A 119 -10.26 -5.77 15.21
N ASP A 120 -10.54 -6.54 14.16
CA ASP A 120 -9.59 -7.53 13.63
C ASP A 120 -8.35 -6.84 13.04
N SER A 121 -8.53 -5.68 12.40
CA SER A 121 -7.42 -4.87 11.89
C SER A 121 -6.45 -4.45 13.00
N ARG A 122 -6.97 -4.11 14.19
CA ARG A 122 -6.17 -3.73 15.36
C ARG A 122 -5.41 -4.91 15.93
N ALA A 123 -6.00 -6.10 15.91
CA ALA A 123 -5.33 -7.32 16.35
C ALA A 123 -4.16 -7.66 15.41
N LEU A 124 -4.38 -7.60 14.09
CA LEU A 124 -3.32 -7.80 13.10
C LEU A 124 -2.21 -6.75 13.23
N ASP A 125 -2.58 -5.48 13.36
CA ASP A 125 -1.63 -4.38 13.55
C ASP A 125 -0.75 -4.60 14.79
N TYR A 126 -1.34 -5.05 15.90
CA TYR A 126 -0.58 -5.43 17.09
C TYR A 126 0.35 -6.62 16.86
N GLN A 127 -0.09 -7.66 16.13
CA GLN A 127 0.74 -8.81 15.78
C GLN A 127 1.94 -8.39 14.93
N VAL A 128 1.73 -7.52 13.95
CA VAL A 128 2.81 -6.94 13.12
C VAL A 128 3.70 -6.05 13.97
N CYS A 129 3.17 -5.31 14.95
CA CYS A 129 4.00 -4.48 15.82
C CYS A 129 4.84 -5.25 16.85
N SER A 130 4.48 -6.50 17.14
CA SER A 130 5.16 -7.32 18.15
C SER A 130 6.08 -8.36 17.50
N GLU A 131 5.51 -9.35 16.81
CA GLU A 131 6.20 -10.59 16.46
C GLU A 131 6.22 -10.89 14.96
N LEU A 132 5.18 -10.50 14.22
CA LEU A 132 5.06 -10.83 12.80
C LEU A 132 5.99 -9.93 11.98
N ALA A 133 7.09 -10.50 11.50
CA ALA A 133 8.06 -9.80 10.66
C ALA A 133 7.66 -9.89 9.18
N LEU A 134 6.88 -8.92 8.71
CA LEU A 134 6.54 -8.79 7.29
C LEU A 134 7.73 -8.24 6.50
N PRO A 135 7.88 -8.61 5.20
CA PRO A 135 8.93 -8.08 4.34
C PRO A 135 8.89 -6.55 4.34
N VAL A 136 9.98 -5.94 4.79
CA VAL A 136 10.15 -4.49 4.86
C VAL A 136 10.50 -3.97 3.47
N ALA A 137 9.46 -3.72 2.68
CA ALA A 137 9.59 -2.99 1.44
C ALA A 137 8.25 -2.31 1.14
N GLY A 138 8.20 -1.00 1.36
CA GLY A 138 7.19 -0.18 0.69
C GLY A 138 7.45 -0.12 -0.82
N SER A 139 6.75 0.76 -1.53
CA SER A 139 6.95 0.95 -2.98
C SER A 139 8.08 1.93 -3.29
N ASN A 140 8.70 1.78 -4.46
CA ASN A 140 9.86 2.59 -4.87
C ASN A 140 9.84 3.12 -6.30
N ASN A 141 8.83 2.81 -7.12
CA ASN A 141 8.70 3.26 -8.51
C ASN A 141 9.88 2.86 -9.44
N LYS A 142 10.68 1.87 -9.04
CA LYS A 142 11.83 1.35 -9.80
C LYS A 142 11.67 -0.14 -10.09
N THR A 143 11.35 -0.91 -9.05
CA THR A 143 11.07 -2.35 -9.14
C THR A 143 9.58 -2.65 -9.12
N ASP A 144 8.76 -1.62 -8.94
CA ASP A 144 7.30 -1.65 -8.88
C ASP A 144 6.72 -0.44 -9.63
N MET A 145 5.41 -0.48 -9.87
CA MET A 145 4.69 0.55 -10.63
C MET A 145 4.04 1.63 -9.74
N PHE A 146 4.32 1.62 -8.43
CA PHE A 146 3.67 2.49 -7.47
C PHE A 146 4.59 3.65 -7.07
N PRO A 147 4.04 4.82 -6.71
CA PRO A 147 4.86 5.92 -6.22
C PRO A 147 5.70 5.52 -4.98
N PRO A 148 6.83 6.20 -4.75
CA PRO A 148 7.67 5.91 -3.58
C PRO A 148 6.89 6.09 -2.27
N GLN A 149 6.73 5.00 -1.51
CA GLN A 149 6.16 5.03 -0.16
C GLN A 149 7.01 4.16 0.75
N PRO A 150 8.12 4.70 1.29
CA PRO A 150 9.05 3.93 2.10
C PRO A 150 8.36 3.44 3.39
N TRP A 151 8.65 2.20 3.77
CA TRP A 151 8.22 1.62 5.04
C TRP A 151 9.38 0.85 5.64
N THR A 152 10.27 1.57 6.34
CA THR A 152 11.54 1.04 6.86
C THR A 152 11.35 0.42 8.25
N PRO A 153 12.28 -0.44 8.71
CA PRO A 153 12.25 -0.96 10.07
C PRO A 153 12.14 0.12 11.15
N ASP A 154 12.81 1.26 10.97
CA ASP A 154 12.79 2.36 11.93
C ASP A 154 11.44 3.08 11.96
N MET A 155 10.81 3.26 10.79
CA MET A 155 9.45 3.83 10.71
C MET A 155 8.43 2.93 11.40
N ILE A 156 8.52 1.61 11.18
CA ILE A 156 7.67 0.63 11.85
C ILE A 156 7.91 0.65 13.36
N ALA A 157 9.18 0.64 13.80
CA ALA A 157 9.52 0.66 15.22
C ALA A 157 8.95 1.91 15.91
N LYS A 158 9.07 3.09 15.28
CA LYS A 158 8.48 4.32 15.78
C LYS A 158 6.95 4.23 15.86
N TYR A 159 6.30 3.83 14.78
CA TYR A 159 4.84 3.65 14.74
C TYR A 159 4.33 2.72 15.85
N CYS A 160 4.97 1.56 16.01
CA CYS A 160 4.58 0.56 16.99
C CYS A 160 4.79 1.00 18.44
N GLN A 161 5.86 1.77 18.68
CA GLN A 161 6.10 2.36 19.98
C GLN A 161 5.06 3.44 20.31
N GLU A 162 4.71 4.30 19.35
CA GLU A 162 3.74 5.38 19.53
C GLU A 162 2.30 4.85 19.70
N LYS A 163 1.90 3.88 18.88
CA LYS A 163 0.52 3.37 18.86
C LYS A 163 0.24 2.33 19.94
N TRP A 164 1.18 1.43 20.19
CA TRP A 164 0.97 0.25 21.05
C TRP A 164 1.92 0.19 22.26
N GLY A 165 2.93 1.06 22.34
CA GLY A 165 3.91 1.04 23.44
C GLY A 165 4.80 -0.20 23.42
N VAL A 166 4.93 -0.89 22.29
CA VAL A 166 5.69 -2.15 22.17
C VAL A 166 6.93 -1.98 21.29
N THR A 167 7.97 -2.73 21.64
CA THR A 167 9.18 -2.87 20.81
C THR A 167 9.12 -4.15 19.99
N LYS A 168 9.18 -4.02 18.66
CA LYS A 168 9.13 -5.13 17.71
C LYS A 168 10.31 -6.09 17.90
N ARG A 169 10.05 -7.40 17.79
CA ARG A 169 11.05 -8.48 17.91
C ARG A 169 11.25 -9.22 16.57
N PRO A 170 12.00 -8.65 15.62
CA PRO A 170 12.04 -9.15 14.23
C PRO A 170 12.62 -10.57 14.09
N SER A 171 13.46 -11.03 15.02
CA SER A 171 14.03 -12.38 15.01
C SER A 171 13.17 -13.43 15.72
N TRP A 172 12.08 -13.02 16.39
CA TRP A 172 11.29 -13.91 17.23
C TRP A 172 10.63 -15.02 16.41
N ILE A 173 9.94 -14.67 15.34
CA ILE A 173 9.26 -15.64 14.47
C ILE A 173 10.23 -16.66 13.87
N THR A 174 11.43 -16.21 13.48
CA THR A 174 12.48 -17.10 12.94
C THR A 174 13.09 -17.99 14.02
N THR A 175 13.12 -17.53 15.27
CA THR A 175 13.59 -18.32 16.42
C THR A 175 12.58 -19.40 16.80
N GLN A 176 11.28 -19.05 16.82
CA GLN A 176 10.22 -19.96 17.25
C GLN A 176 9.82 -20.97 16.16
N LEU A 177 9.83 -20.56 14.89
CA LEU A 177 9.38 -21.39 13.76
C LEU A 177 10.53 -21.94 12.91
N TRP A 178 11.78 -21.73 13.34
CA TRP A 178 13.01 -22.23 12.70
C TRP A 178 13.14 -21.87 11.20
N GLY A 179 12.53 -20.76 10.77
CA GLY A 179 12.63 -20.26 9.41
C GLY A 179 14.03 -19.70 9.11
N LYS A 180 14.43 -19.69 7.83
CA LYS A 180 15.67 -19.02 7.40
C LYS A 180 15.53 -17.51 7.67
N GLY A 181 16.18 -17.02 8.72
CA GLY A 181 16.08 -15.62 9.12
C GLY A 181 16.60 -14.66 8.04
N TRP A 182 15.87 -13.56 7.81
CA TRP A 182 16.29 -12.49 6.89
C TRP A 182 17.66 -11.88 7.29
N PHE A 183 17.93 -11.78 8.59
CA PHE A 183 19.21 -11.30 9.12
C PHE A 183 20.34 -12.34 9.11
N GLY A 184 20.05 -13.60 8.76
CA GLY A 184 21.03 -14.69 8.74
C GLY A 184 22.02 -14.66 7.56
N ARG A 185 21.81 -13.77 6.58
CA ARG A 185 22.73 -13.60 5.43
C ARG A 185 23.79 -12.52 5.61
N LEU A 186 23.80 -11.77 6.72
CA LEU A 186 24.82 -10.75 7.01
C LEU A 186 26.01 -11.27 7.82
N LYS A 187 26.12 -12.58 8.06
CA LYS A 187 27.23 -13.19 8.81
C LYS A 187 28.06 -14.18 7.98
N SER A 188 28.00 -14.15 6.65
CA SER A 188 28.75 -15.09 5.80
C SER A 188 29.48 -14.46 4.61
N LEU A 189 29.89 -13.19 4.70
CA LEU A 189 30.92 -12.59 3.85
C LEU A 189 31.85 -11.75 4.71
#